data_AF-A0A842MV18-F1
#
_entry.id   AF-A0A842MV18-F1
#
_cell.length_a   1.000
_cell.length_b   1.000
_cell.length_c   1.000
_cell.angle_alpha   90.00
_cell.angle_beta   90.00
_cell.angle_gamma   90.00
#
_symmetry.space_group_name_H-M   'P 1'
#
loop_
_entity.id
_entity.type
_entity.pdbx_description
1 polymer ?
#
loop_
_entity_poly.entity_id
_entity_poly.type
_entity_poly.pdbx_seq_one_letter_code
_entity_poly.pdbx_strand_id
1 'polypeptide(L)'
;MKKNSIRVFQFLQKGPATVRKISNEVGLSYPAAAAAIKDLINEGLCERKNGKIVIKHSAKAQALIKVLSRYRGEELLGGNREKVLSAIISPKAVKEIAGFTRLSEQTIYRLLRELKGMFAVGFDGKKYFVRDEDLREFLEQKLVDERTAGEETGVVILYSNGFTLKRAPKGAKTPGSPTAFSRFAEYGVEYGAENRDFFIDPPREVGLEEILIHALLASENSLDRTMCAVFYLKNRERIDIAKTRRLARTLGVLDLWLDLESLCRGAPLRRSGDFLPWQEFVEKAAVYGVEVRPPGGLEEVYEVFQKVGEKIKRKISIYCFGGTVMMLSGLKERTKDIDLAVEGVEDFREICGALGELGYRFKSPVTNEGPEPSDILIHPNLPRIDIFTGRICRVLGLTQSMRESARKFCLGKLEVNFLPLEAVLLFKAVTGREGDLSDMEAIIRSKIDWRLFERIYWEEIESVGGQFCFTVLDALEILQERTQTRIPALRRVFRHCLEEGVRLAIEMGAKSVPELKRYLDFPEMTLRRSVISLAHAGKIRLIRRGRRLELLPAESAVPKA
;
A
#
# COMPACT_ATOMS: atom_id res chain seq x y z
N MET A 1 13.91 -10.59 -31.60
CA MET A 1 14.22 -10.18 -32.98
C MET A 1 13.84 -11.31 -33.93
N LYS A 2 13.72 -11.04 -35.24
CA LYS A 2 13.54 -12.11 -36.24
C LYS A 2 14.87 -12.86 -36.45
N LYS A 3 14.81 -14.17 -36.70
CA LYS A 3 16.00 -15.02 -36.93
C LYS A 3 16.90 -14.48 -38.05
N ASN A 4 16.31 -14.09 -39.18
CA ASN A 4 17.07 -13.55 -40.31
C ASN A 4 17.80 -12.24 -39.95
N SER A 5 17.19 -11.38 -39.14
CA SER A 5 17.85 -10.14 -38.66
C SER A 5 19.06 -10.45 -37.78
N ILE A 6 18.96 -11.47 -36.92
CA ILE A 6 20.10 -11.92 -36.09
C ILE A 6 21.24 -12.43 -36.97
N ARG A 7 20.94 -13.29 -37.95
CA ARG A 7 21.95 -13.82 -38.89
C ARG A 7 22.64 -12.73 -39.70
N VAL A 8 21.87 -11.76 -40.21
CA VAL A 8 22.42 -10.61 -40.94
C VAL A 8 23.29 -9.74 -40.03
N PHE A 9 22.85 -9.47 -38.80
CA PHE A 9 23.63 -8.69 -37.84
C PHE A 9 24.96 -9.38 -37.49
N GLN A 10 24.93 -10.69 -37.24
CA GLN A 10 26.15 -11.49 -36.98
C GLN A 10 27.11 -11.48 -38.19
N PHE A 11 26.61 -11.56 -39.41
CA PHE A 11 27.44 -11.44 -40.61
C PHE A 11 28.13 -10.07 -40.69
N LEU A 12 27.40 -9.00 -40.38
CA LEU A 12 27.92 -7.62 -40.41
C LEU A 12 29.01 -7.33 -39.37
N GLN A 13 29.16 -8.17 -38.33
CA GLN A 13 30.29 -8.07 -37.40
C GLN A 13 31.64 -8.34 -38.09
N LYS A 14 31.65 -9.03 -39.24
CA LYS A 14 32.84 -9.24 -40.08
C LYS A 14 33.22 -8.01 -40.91
N GLY A 15 32.34 -7.00 -40.97
CA GLY A 15 32.55 -5.73 -41.64
C GLY A 15 31.42 -5.31 -42.59
N PRO A 16 31.48 -4.06 -43.10
CA PRO A 16 30.46 -3.50 -43.99
C PRO A 16 30.23 -4.31 -45.27
N ALA A 17 28.97 -4.50 -45.65
CA ALA A 17 28.61 -5.29 -46.83
C ALA A 17 27.41 -4.72 -47.60
N THR A 18 27.32 -5.02 -48.90
CA THR A 18 26.16 -4.69 -49.72
C THR A 18 25.03 -5.70 -49.50
N VAL A 19 23.79 -5.31 -49.80
CA VAL A 19 22.61 -6.20 -49.70
C VAL A 19 22.83 -7.49 -50.49
N ARG A 20 23.44 -7.41 -51.68
CA ARG A 20 23.74 -8.57 -52.53
C ARG A 20 24.76 -9.51 -51.90
N LYS A 21 25.81 -8.97 -51.29
CA LYS A 21 26.81 -9.79 -50.55
C LYS A 21 26.19 -10.46 -49.34
N ILE A 22 25.37 -9.73 -48.56
CA ILE A 22 24.65 -10.28 -47.41
C ILE A 22 23.70 -11.42 -47.84
N SER A 23 22.94 -11.22 -48.91
CA SER A 23 22.02 -12.23 -49.47
C SER A 23 22.77 -13.53 -49.82
N ASN A 24 23.88 -13.43 -50.55
CA ASN A 24 24.67 -14.58 -50.98
C ASN A 24 25.33 -15.32 -49.80
N GLU A 25 26.02 -14.58 -48.92
CA GLU A 25 26.84 -15.17 -47.84
C GLU A 25 26.00 -15.70 -46.67
N VAL A 26 24.87 -15.04 -46.37
CA VAL A 26 23.95 -15.51 -45.31
C VAL A 26 23.02 -16.61 -45.85
N GLY A 27 22.92 -16.78 -47.18
CA GLY A 27 22.03 -17.77 -47.80
C GLY A 27 20.56 -17.37 -47.73
N LEU A 28 20.26 -16.08 -47.90
CA LEU A 28 18.90 -15.53 -47.92
C LEU A 28 18.56 -15.04 -49.31
N SER A 29 17.28 -15.12 -49.72
CA SER A 29 16.82 -14.44 -50.93
C SER A 29 17.03 -12.92 -50.79
N TYR A 30 17.24 -12.23 -51.92
CA TYR A 30 17.46 -10.78 -51.90
C TYR A 30 16.34 -10.02 -51.17
N PRO A 31 15.03 -10.32 -51.38
CA PRO A 31 13.96 -9.70 -50.61
C PRO A 31 14.03 -9.99 -49.10
N ALA A 32 14.38 -11.22 -48.70
CA ALA A 32 14.51 -11.58 -47.30
C ALA A 32 15.68 -10.87 -46.62
N ALA A 33 16.82 -10.74 -47.31
CA ALA A 33 17.97 -9.97 -46.83
C ALA A 33 17.61 -8.48 -46.70
N ALA A 34 16.93 -7.90 -47.71
CA ALA A 34 16.49 -6.50 -47.67
C ALA A 34 15.51 -6.24 -46.52
N ALA A 35 14.56 -7.14 -46.27
CA ALA A 35 13.62 -7.04 -45.15
C ALA A 35 14.34 -7.13 -43.79
N ALA A 36 15.27 -8.07 -43.63
CA ALA A 36 16.07 -8.20 -42.41
C ALA A 36 16.94 -6.94 -42.15
N ILE A 37 17.54 -6.38 -43.19
CA ILE A 37 18.32 -5.13 -43.11
C ILE A 37 17.41 -3.96 -42.73
N LYS A 38 16.21 -3.88 -43.30
CA LYS A 38 15.23 -2.85 -42.94
C LYS A 38 14.84 -2.95 -41.47
N ASP A 39 14.58 -4.16 -40.97
CA ASP A 39 14.28 -4.40 -39.56
C ASP A 39 15.45 -3.94 -38.66
N LEU A 40 16.70 -4.26 -39.01
CA LEU A 40 17.89 -3.84 -38.24
C LEU A 40 18.11 -2.32 -38.26
N ILE A 41 17.81 -1.65 -39.37
CA ILE A 41 17.89 -0.19 -39.46
C ILE A 41 16.80 0.46 -38.60
N ASN A 42 15.56 -0.05 -38.68
CA ASN A 42 14.45 0.44 -37.88
C ASN A 42 14.68 0.21 -36.38
N GLU A 43 15.28 -0.93 -36.01
CA GLU A 43 15.72 -1.18 -34.64
C GLU A 43 16.94 -0.33 -34.24
N GLY A 44 17.45 0.57 -35.09
CA GLY A 44 18.58 1.45 -34.78
C GLY A 44 19.93 0.73 -34.59
N LEU A 45 20.03 -0.52 -35.04
CA LEU A 45 21.21 -1.37 -34.91
C LEU A 45 22.18 -1.23 -36.10
N CYS A 46 21.66 -0.87 -37.26
CA CYS A 46 22.44 -0.70 -38.49
C CYS A 46 22.08 0.61 -39.20
N GLU A 47 22.95 1.05 -40.10
CA GLU A 47 22.72 2.20 -40.96
C GLU A 47 23.29 1.96 -42.36
N ARG A 48 22.84 2.76 -43.34
CA ARG A 48 23.38 2.75 -44.70
C ARG A 48 24.48 3.81 -44.83
N LYS A 49 25.68 3.39 -45.22
CA LYS A 49 26.82 4.29 -45.52
C LYS A 49 27.50 3.84 -46.81
N ASN A 50 27.64 4.76 -47.77
CA ASN A 50 28.32 4.55 -49.05
C ASN A 50 27.87 3.27 -49.80
N GLY A 51 26.56 3.04 -49.87
CA GLY A 51 25.98 1.86 -50.54
C GLY A 51 26.16 0.53 -49.80
N LYS A 52 26.75 0.53 -48.60
CA LYS A 52 26.94 -0.63 -47.72
C LYS A 52 26.10 -0.48 -46.45
N ILE A 53 25.80 -1.62 -45.83
CA ILE A 53 25.18 -1.69 -44.51
C ILE A 53 26.30 -1.79 -43.47
N VAL A 54 26.21 -0.97 -42.43
CA VAL A 54 27.20 -0.89 -41.34
C VAL A 54 26.45 -1.01 -40.00
N ILE A 55 27.07 -1.66 -39.01
CA ILE A 55 26.56 -1.66 -37.64
C ILE A 55 26.74 -0.25 -37.06
N LYS A 56 25.68 0.32 -36.47
CA LYS A 56 25.72 1.65 -35.88
C LYS A 56 26.57 1.63 -34.60
N HIS A 57 27.38 2.65 -34.37
CA HIS A 57 28.17 2.79 -33.14
C HIS A 57 27.30 3.32 -31.98
N SER A 58 26.31 2.52 -31.54
CA SER A 58 25.38 2.86 -30.45
C SER A 58 25.54 1.91 -29.26
N ALA A 59 25.19 2.35 -28.04
CA ALA A 59 25.23 1.52 -26.84
C ALA A 59 24.46 0.21 -27.04
N LYS A 60 23.25 0.28 -27.59
CA LYS A 60 22.41 -0.87 -27.94
C LYS A 60 23.09 -1.85 -28.90
N ALA A 61 23.73 -1.36 -29.96
CA ALA A 61 24.43 -2.22 -30.91
C ALA A 61 25.68 -2.85 -30.29
N GLN A 62 26.40 -2.13 -29.43
CA GLN A 62 27.57 -2.66 -28.72
C GLN A 62 27.18 -3.73 -27.69
N ALA A 63 26.10 -3.51 -26.92
CA ALA A 63 25.53 -4.49 -26.02
C ALA A 63 25.14 -5.77 -26.79
N LEU A 64 24.47 -5.64 -27.93
CA LEU A 64 24.12 -6.79 -28.77
C LEU A 64 25.35 -7.55 -29.30
N ILE A 65 26.43 -6.86 -29.68
CA ILE A 65 27.69 -7.52 -30.10
C ILE A 65 28.24 -8.39 -28.96
N LYS A 66 28.30 -7.84 -27.73
CA LYS A 66 28.79 -8.58 -26.55
C LYS A 66 27.89 -9.76 -26.18
N VAL A 67 26.57 -9.62 -26.33
CA VAL A 67 25.62 -10.73 -26.14
C VAL A 67 25.89 -11.83 -27.17
N LEU A 68 26.02 -11.47 -28.45
CA LEU A 68 26.20 -12.45 -29.53
C LEU A 68 27.58 -13.11 -29.54
N SER A 69 28.56 -12.61 -28.79
CA SER A 69 29.85 -13.29 -28.58
C SER A 69 29.75 -14.42 -27.55
N ARG A 70 28.78 -14.36 -26.63
CA ARG A 70 28.57 -15.37 -25.58
C ARG A 70 27.42 -16.34 -25.89
N TYR A 71 26.41 -15.87 -26.63
CA TYR A 71 25.21 -16.63 -26.89
C TYR A 71 24.94 -16.81 -28.38
N ARG A 72 24.35 -17.95 -28.72
CA ARG A 72 23.74 -18.15 -30.04
C ARG A 72 22.48 -17.29 -30.14
N GLY A 73 22.58 -16.18 -30.86
CA GLY A 73 21.52 -15.17 -30.92
C GLY A 73 20.14 -15.71 -31.30
N GLU A 74 20.06 -16.64 -32.26
CA GLU A 74 18.79 -17.23 -32.69
C GLU A 74 18.11 -18.06 -31.60
N GLU A 75 18.91 -18.71 -30.75
CA GLU A 75 18.47 -19.51 -29.63
C GLU A 75 18.09 -18.62 -28.43
N LEU A 76 18.73 -17.46 -28.27
CA LEU A 76 18.47 -16.52 -27.17
C LEU A 76 17.35 -15.51 -27.47
N LEU A 77 17.45 -14.77 -28.57
CA LEU A 77 16.61 -13.61 -28.92
C LEU A 77 15.54 -13.94 -29.97
N GLY A 78 15.43 -15.20 -30.37
CA GLY A 78 14.48 -15.64 -31.39
C GLY A 78 13.03 -15.73 -30.87
N GLY A 79 12.13 -14.99 -31.52
CA GLY A 79 10.68 -15.13 -31.32
C GLY A 79 10.23 -14.85 -29.88
N ASN A 80 9.51 -15.80 -29.27
CA ASN A 80 8.93 -15.63 -27.93
C ASN A 80 9.97 -15.56 -26.80
N ARG A 81 11.23 -15.94 -27.03
CA ARG A 81 12.27 -15.86 -25.99
C ARG A 81 12.65 -14.43 -25.67
N GLU A 82 12.78 -13.58 -26.68
CA GLU A 82 12.99 -12.14 -26.47
C GLU A 82 11.84 -11.54 -25.66
N LYS A 83 10.59 -11.90 -25.96
CA LYS A 83 9.43 -11.41 -25.18
C LYS A 83 9.53 -11.80 -23.70
N VAL A 84 9.92 -13.05 -23.41
CA VAL A 84 10.13 -13.53 -22.04
C VAL A 84 11.30 -12.81 -21.38
N LEU A 85 12.42 -12.60 -22.09
CA LEU A 85 13.59 -11.86 -21.60
C LEU A 85 13.25 -10.40 -21.28
N SER A 86 12.53 -9.71 -22.17
CA SER A 86 12.05 -8.34 -21.95
C SER A 86 11.13 -8.24 -20.73
N ALA A 87 10.29 -9.26 -20.48
CA ALA A 87 9.41 -9.29 -19.31
C ALA A 87 10.19 -9.34 -17.98
N ILE A 88 11.36 -9.97 -17.97
CA ILE A 88 12.14 -10.24 -16.75
C ILE A 88 13.38 -9.33 -16.60
N ILE A 89 13.45 -8.20 -17.33
CA ILE A 89 14.43 -7.13 -17.09
C ILE A 89 14.35 -6.71 -15.60
N SER A 90 13.11 -6.53 -15.10
CA SER A 90 12.80 -6.50 -13.67
C SER A 90 12.43 -7.90 -13.18
N PRO A 91 12.83 -8.34 -11.97
CA PRO A 91 12.48 -9.67 -11.45
C PRO A 91 10.96 -9.93 -11.40
N LYS A 92 10.49 -11.02 -12.02
CA LYS A 92 9.05 -11.39 -12.11
C LYS A 92 8.78 -12.88 -11.88
N ALA A 93 7.63 -13.19 -11.29
CA ALA A 93 7.09 -14.55 -11.20
C ALA A 93 6.42 -14.97 -12.53
N VAL A 94 6.23 -16.27 -12.75
CA VAL A 94 5.68 -16.80 -14.02
C VAL A 94 4.29 -16.27 -14.34
N LYS A 95 3.43 -16.08 -13.34
CA LYS A 95 2.11 -15.46 -13.52
C LYS A 95 2.21 -14.03 -14.08
N GLU A 96 3.17 -13.26 -13.58
CA GLU A 96 3.42 -11.88 -14.05
C GLU A 96 3.96 -11.89 -15.49
N ILE A 97 4.84 -12.85 -15.81
CA ILE A 97 5.39 -13.03 -17.17
C ILE A 97 4.28 -13.44 -18.16
N ALA A 98 3.34 -14.30 -17.73
CA ALA A 98 2.20 -14.72 -18.55
C ALA A 98 1.30 -13.54 -18.92
N GLY A 99 1.00 -12.68 -17.94
CA GLY A 99 0.26 -11.44 -18.16
C GLY A 99 0.95 -10.51 -19.16
N PHE A 100 2.28 -10.38 -19.09
CA PHE A 100 3.04 -9.51 -20.00
C PHE A 100 3.15 -10.07 -21.42
N THR A 101 3.44 -11.37 -21.56
CA THR A 101 3.78 -11.97 -22.86
C THR A 101 2.59 -12.52 -23.62
N ARG A 102 1.42 -12.67 -22.96
CA ARG A 102 0.23 -13.39 -23.46
C ARG A 102 0.55 -14.83 -23.91
N LEU A 103 1.54 -15.46 -23.27
CA LEU A 103 1.92 -16.86 -23.49
C LEU A 103 1.37 -17.72 -22.34
N SER A 104 1.12 -19.01 -22.63
CA SER A 104 0.74 -19.94 -21.58
C SER A 104 1.87 -20.15 -20.56
N GLU A 105 1.53 -20.37 -19.29
CA GLU A 105 2.53 -20.65 -18.24
C GLU A 105 3.42 -21.83 -18.63
N GLN A 106 2.87 -22.88 -19.25
CA GLN A 106 3.65 -24.03 -19.73
C GLN A 106 4.69 -23.63 -20.78
N THR A 107 4.35 -22.73 -21.71
CA THR A 107 5.30 -22.19 -22.68
C THR A 107 6.38 -21.39 -21.97
N ILE A 108 6.00 -20.58 -20.98
CA ILE A 108 6.94 -19.73 -20.23
C ILE A 108 7.91 -20.57 -19.41
N TYR A 109 7.43 -21.58 -18.67
CA TYR A 109 8.30 -22.51 -17.94
C TYR A 109 9.28 -23.22 -18.86
N ARG A 110 8.83 -23.65 -20.05
CA ARG A 110 9.72 -24.25 -21.06
C ARG A 110 10.80 -23.26 -21.51
N LEU A 111 10.42 -22.05 -21.90
CA LEU A 111 11.35 -21.01 -22.36
C LEU A 111 12.32 -20.58 -21.25
N LEU A 112 11.85 -20.38 -20.02
CA LEU A 112 12.70 -20.03 -18.87
C LEU A 112 13.68 -21.15 -18.53
N ARG A 113 13.28 -22.43 -18.67
CA ARG A 113 14.18 -23.57 -18.49
C ARG A 113 15.29 -23.56 -19.53
N GLU A 114 14.95 -23.35 -20.81
CA GLU A 114 15.92 -23.24 -21.90
C GLU A 114 16.89 -22.06 -21.67
N LEU A 115 16.36 -20.87 -21.38
CA LEU A 115 17.15 -19.66 -21.13
C LEU A 115 18.02 -19.75 -19.86
N LYS A 116 17.54 -20.44 -18.82
CA LYS A 116 18.32 -20.74 -17.61
C LYS A 116 19.44 -21.73 -17.92
N GLY A 117 19.20 -22.73 -18.77
CA GLY A 117 20.22 -23.67 -19.25
C GLY A 117 21.34 -22.96 -20.03
N MET A 118 21.02 -21.84 -20.69
CA MET A 118 22.01 -20.97 -21.33
C MET A 118 22.72 -20.01 -20.37
N PHE A 119 22.39 -20.00 -19.07
CA PHE A 119 22.88 -19.04 -18.06
C PHE A 119 22.46 -17.57 -18.28
N ALA A 120 21.60 -17.28 -19.26
CA ALA A 120 21.09 -15.92 -19.51
C ALA A 120 20.09 -15.44 -18.43
N VAL A 121 19.45 -16.38 -17.72
CA VAL A 121 18.38 -16.12 -16.75
C VAL A 121 18.68 -16.74 -15.38
N GLY A 122 18.43 -15.97 -14.32
CA GLY A 122 18.50 -16.41 -12.93
C GLY A 122 17.12 -16.63 -12.30
N PHE A 123 17.10 -17.28 -11.13
CA PHE A 123 15.92 -17.47 -10.29
C PHE A 123 16.31 -17.35 -8.82
N ASP A 124 15.65 -16.48 -8.07
CA ASP A 124 15.98 -16.17 -6.66
C ASP A 124 15.20 -17.02 -5.63
N GLY A 125 14.42 -18.00 -6.10
CA GLY A 125 13.50 -18.78 -5.27
C GLY A 125 12.03 -18.38 -5.45
N LYS A 126 11.76 -17.18 -5.98
CA LYS A 126 10.41 -16.67 -6.20
C LYS A 126 10.21 -16.04 -7.59
N LYS A 127 11.23 -15.38 -8.13
CA LYS A 127 11.19 -14.57 -9.35
C LYS A 127 12.35 -14.89 -10.28
N TYR A 128 12.08 -14.75 -11.58
CA TYR A 128 13.07 -14.86 -12.65
C TYR A 128 13.59 -13.49 -13.03
N PHE A 129 14.88 -13.40 -13.39
CA PHE A 129 15.56 -12.17 -13.79
C PHE A 129 16.61 -12.40 -14.87
N VAL A 130 16.89 -11.39 -15.70
CA VAL A 130 18.04 -11.43 -16.63
C VAL A 130 19.35 -11.39 -15.84
N ARG A 131 20.18 -12.43 -15.98
CA ARG A 131 21.44 -12.55 -15.24
C ARG A 131 22.61 -11.82 -15.91
N ASP A 132 22.64 -11.81 -17.23
CA ASP A 132 23.73 -11.22 -18.02
C ASP A 132 23.52 -9.70 -18.18
N GLU A 133 24.54 -8.91 -17.80
CA GLU A 133 24.44 -7.45 -17.75
C GLU A 133 24.35 -6.82 -19.15
N ASP A 134 25.14 -7.29 -20.13
CA ASP A 134 25.04 -6.73 -21.49
C ASP A 134 23.71 -7.13 -22.16
N LEU A 135 23.17 -8.32 -21.84
CA LEU A 135 21.83 -8.71 -22.28
C LEU A 135 20.75 -7.81 -21.68
N ARG A 136 20.87 -7.48 -20.39
CA ARG A 136 19.97 -6.54 -19.72
C ARG A 136 20.08 -5.15 -20.36
N GLU A 137 21.29 -4.63 -20.56
CA GLU A 137 21.55 -3.33 -21.19
C GLU A 137 20.93 -3.27 -22.60
N PHE A 138 21.11 -4.31 -23.42
CA PHE A 138 20.51 -4.40 -24.75
C PHE A 138 18.97 -4.29 -24.70
N LEU A 139 18.33 -5.01 -23.78
CA LEU A 139 16.88 -5.04 -23.64
C LEU A 139 16.33 -3.72 -23.06
N GLU A 140 17.05 -3.09 -22.14
CA GLU A 140 16.70 -1.78 -21.57
C GLU A 140 16.77 -0.68 -22.62
N GLN A 141 17.81 -0.65 -23.45
CA GLN A 141 17.92 0.31 -24.55
C GLN A 141 16.76 0.16 -25.54
N LYS A 142 16.35 -1.09 -25.82
CA LYS A 142 15.19 -1.37 -26.68
C LYS A 142 13.88 -0.82 -26.10
N LEU A 143 13.68 -0.92 -24.80
CA LEU A 143 12.53 -0.30 -24.12
C LEU A 143 12.56 1.23 -24.17
N VAL A 144 13.77 1.83 -24.10
CA VAL A 144 13.92 3.28 -24.24
C VAL A 144 13.51 3.70 -25.65
N ASP A 145 14.01 3.05 -26.71
CA ASP A 145 13.64 3.39 -28.09
C ASP A 145 12.11 3.30 -28.32
N GLU A 146 11.45 2.29 -27.74
CA GLU A 146 9.99 2.13 -27.83
C GLU A 146 9.24 3.31 -27.17
N ARG A 147 9.79 3.89 -26.10
CA ARG A 147 9.22 5.08 -25.45
C ARG A 147 9.47 6.35 -26.27
N THR A 148 10.67 6.52 -26.80
CA THR A 148 11.05 7.70 -27.59
C THR A 148 10.36 7.73 -28.97
N ALA A 149 10.14 6.56 -29.60
CA ALA A 149 9.34 6.46 -30.83
C ALA A 149 7.87 6.88 -30.62
N GLY A 150 7.37 6.78 -29.38
CA GLY A 150 6.06 7.30 -28.99
C GLY A 150 5.98 8.84 -29.00
N GLU A 151 7.08 9.53 -28.69
CA GLU A 151 7.14 11.00 -28.71
C GLU A 151 6.97 11.56 -30.13
N GLU A 152 7.45 10.86 -31.16
CA GLU A 152 7.26 11.27 -32.57
C GLU A 152 5.79 11.19 -33.04
N THR A 153 4.94 10.42 -32.35
CA THR A 153 3.49 10.29 -32.63
C THR A 153 2.61 11.00 -31.61
N GLY A 154 3.20 11.59 -30.56
CA GLY A 154 2.53 12.17 -29.40
C GLY A 154 1.96 11.14 -28.41
N VAL A 155 2.02 9.84 -28.71
CA VAL A 155 1.50 8.76 -27.86
C VAL A 155 2.61 8.20 -26.98
N VAL A 156 2.60 8.56 -25.69
CA VAL A 156 3.59 8.14 -24.70
C VAL A 156 3.05 6.99 -23.85
N ILE A 157 3.79 5.89 -23.75
CA ILE A 157 3.46 4.77 -22.86
C ILE A 157 3.95 5.10 -21.44
N LEU A 158 3.01 5.23 -20.50
CA LEU A 158 3.27 5.54 -19.10
C LEU A 158 3.47 4.27 -18.25
N TYR A 159 2.78 3.18 -18.61
CA TYR A 159 2.86 1.91 -17.90
C TYR A 159 2.63 0.74 -18.86
N SER A 160 3.33 -0.38 -18.64
CA SER A 160 3.15 -1.60 -19.43
C SER A 160 3.40 -2.83 -18.57
N ASN A 161 2.34 -3.38 -17.98
CA ASN A 161 2.36 -4.64 -17.22
C ASN A 161 0.93 -5.18 -17.04
N GLY A 162 0.56 -6.19 -17.82
CA GLY A 162 -0.81 -6.73 -17.89
C GLY A 162 -1.79 -5.88 -18.71
N PHE A 163 -1.63 -4.56 -18.70
CA PHE A 163 -2.25 -3.61 -19.61
C PHE A 163 -1.26 -2.48 -19.92
N THR A 164 -1.53 -1.70 -20.96
CA THR A 164 -0.75 -0.52 -21.33
C THR A 164 -1.54 0.74 -20.97
N LEU A 165 -1.01 1.56 -20.06
CA LEU A 165 -1.49 2.93 -19.85
C LEU A 165 -0.70 3.85 -20.78
N LYS A 166 -1.41 4.65 -21.57
CA LYS A 166 -0.82 5.59 -22.49
C LYS A 166 -1.48 6.95 -22.39
N ARG A 167 -0.66 7.95 -22.69
CA ARG A 167 -1.00 9.35 -22.84
C ARG A 167 -0.93 9.69 -24.32
N ALA A 168 -1.91 10.43 -24.82
CA ALA A 168 -1.95 10.91 -26.20
C ALA A 168 -2.37 12.38 -26.22
N PRO A 169 -2.14 13.11 -27.33
CA PRO A 169 -2.69 14.45 -27.49
C PRO A 169 -4.21 14.40 -27.49
N LYS A 170 -4.85 15.46 -26.99
CA LYS A 170 -6.33 15.54 -26.92
C LYS A 170 -6.97 15.27 -28.28
N GLY A 171 -7.94 14.36 -28.31
CA GLY A 171 -8.67 13.98 -29.53
C GLY A 171 -7.90 13.03 -30.47
N ALA A 172 -6.72 12.55 -30.09
CA ALA A 172 -5.99 11.56 -30.90
C ALA A 172 -6.75 10.23 -30.97
N LYS A 173 -6.88 9.67 -32.18
CA LYS A 173 -7.49 8.35 -32.40
C LYS A 173 -6.51 7.25 -31.99
N THR A 174 -6.60 6.84 -30.74
CA THR A 174 -5.77 5.79 -30.14
C THR A 174 -6.65 4.62 -29.67
N PRO A 175 -6.28 3.36 -29.95
CA PRO A 175 -7.04 2.19 -29.46
C PRO A 175 -7.04 2.14 -27.93
N GLY A 176 -8.16 1.81 -27.28
CA GLY A 176 -8.20 1.66 -25.82
C GLY A 176 -9.44 2.29 -25.19
N SER A 177 -9.64 2.02 -23.90
CA SER A 177 -10.68 2.67 -23.10
C SER A 177 -10.14 3.91 -22.41
N PRO A 178 -10.90 5.03 -22.35
CA PRO A 178 -10.47 6.22 -21.64
C PRO A 178 -10.33 5.95 -20.13
N THR A 179 -9.39 6.65 -19.49
CA THR A 179 -9.11 6.53 -18.05
C THR A 179 -8.49 7.82 -17.50
N ALA A 180 -8.10 7.83 -16.22
CA ALA A 180 -7.37 8.92 -15.59
C ALA A 180 -8.09 10.26 -15.77
N PHE A 181 -7.37 11.34 -16.03
CA PHE A 181 -7.93 12.68 -16.19
C PHE A 181 -9.00 12.76 -17.30
N SER A 182 -8.94 11.92 -18.34
CA SER A 182 -9.93 11.91 -19.43
C SER A 182 -11.35 11.54 -18.98
N ARG A 183 -11.50 10.89 -17.81
CA ARG A 183 -12.83 10.54 -17.29
C ARG A 183 -13.26 11.37 -16.09
N PHE A 184 -12.46 12.35 -15.65
CA PHE A 184 -12.78 13.11 -14.43
C PHE A 184 -14.12 13.88 -14.53
N ALA A 185 -14.42 14.43 -15.71
CA ALA A 185 -15.65 15.18 -15.96
C ALA A 185 -16.91 14.34 -15.73
N GLU A 186 -16.87 13.04 -16.03
CA GLU A 186 -17.99 12.11 -15.80
C GLU A 186 -18.36 11.96 -14.31
N TYR A 187 -17.46 12.35 -13.41
CA TYR A 187 -17.62 12.28 -11.96
C TYR A 187 -17.55 13.67 -11.31
N GLY A 188 -17.90 14.72 -12.06
CA GLY A 188 -18.09 16.06 -11.53
C GLY A 188 -16.81 16.84 -11.24
N VAL A 189 -15.68 16.48 -11.88
CA VAL A 189 -14.43 17.23 -11.83
C VAL A 189 -13.98 17.56 -13.25
N GLU A 190 -14.27 18.77 -13.72
CA GLU A 190 -13.85 19.26 -15.03
C GLU A 190 -12.36 19.64 -15.04
N TYR A 191 -11.48 18.64 -15.19
CA TYR A 191 -10.05 18.85 -15.29
C TYR A 191 -9.50 18.32 -16.62
N GLY A 192 -9.10 19.23 -17.50
CA GLY A 192 -8.36 18.90 -18.72
C GLY A 192 -6.87 19.00 -18.46
N ALA A 193 -6.20 17.87 -18.20
CA ALA A 193 -4.74 17.81 -17.98
C ALA A 193 -3.97 18.26 -19.24
N GLU A 194 -3.79 19.58 -19.40
CA GLU A 194 -3.00 20.26 -20.46
C GLU A 194 -3.22 19.71 -21.88
N ASN A 195 -4.47 19.48 -22.28
CA ASN A 195 -4.81 18.92 -23.61
C ASN A 195 -4.22 17.51 -23.87
N ARG A 196 -4.30 16.63 -22.88
CA ARG A 196 -3.88 15.23 -23.00
C ARG A 196 -5.03 14.29 -22.68
N ASP A 197 -5.12 13.21 -23.46
CA ASP A 197 -6.03 12.11 -23.21
C ASP A 197 -5.28 10.85 -22.77
N PHE A 198 -5.93 10.04 -21.94
CA PHE A 198 -5.33 8.87 -21.32
C PHE A 198 -6.19 7.63 -21.58
N PHE A 199 -5.53 6.56 -22.00
CA PHE A 199 -6.19 5.33 -22.42
C PHE A 199 -5.50 4.10 -21.84
N ILE A 200 -6.28 3.04 -21.62
CA ILE A 200 -5.76 1.69 -21.36
C ILE A 200 -5.98 0.76 -22.55
N ASP A 201 -5.01 -0.13 -22.81
CA ASP A 201 -5.08 -1.19 -23.81
C ASP A 201 -4.73 -2.57 -23.17
N PRO A 202 -5.48 -3.66 -23.45
CA PRO A 202 -6.65 -3.76 -24.33
C PRO A 202 -7.88 -2.98 -23.77
N PRO A 203 -8.81 -2.56 -24.64
CA PRO A 203 -10.03 -1.89 -24.22
C PRO A 203 -10.84 -2.76 -23.25
N ARG A 204 -11.22 -2.19 -22.12
CA ARG A 204 -12.10 -2.80 -21.10
C ARG A 204 -12.81 -1.74 -20.27
N GLU A 205 -13.74 -2.15 -19.42
CA GLU A 205 -14.32 -1.24 -18.44
C GLU A 205 -13.27 -0.82 -17.40
N VAL A 206 -13.31 0.45 -17.01
CA VAL A 206 -12.40 1.05 -16.03
C VAL A 206 -13.22 1.58 -14.87
N GLY A 207 -13.00 1.00 -13.68
CA GLY A 207 -13.69 1.41 -12.46
C GLY A 207 -13.17 2.73 -11.88
N LEU A 208 -13.92 3.30 -10.94
CA LEU A 208 -13.61 4.57 -10.30
C LEU A 208 -12.24 4.59 -9.60
N GLU A 209 -11.90 3.50 -8.89
CA GLU A 209 -10.60 3.38 -8.22
C GLU A 209 -9.44 3.31 -9.22
N GLU A 210 -9.66 2.67 -10.37
CA GLU A 210 -8.65 2.58 -11.43
C GLU A 210 -8.47 3.93 -12.12
N ILE A 211 -9.55 4.68 -12.39
CA ILE A 211 -9.47 6.04 -12.93
C ILE A 211 -8.59 6.91 -12.02
N LEU A 212 -8.82 6.89 -10.72
CA LEU A 212 -8.04 7.66 -9.75
C LEU A 212 -6.56 7.24 -9.74
N ILE A 213 -6.26 5.94 -9.61
CA ILE A 213 -4.87 5.49 -9.54
C ILE A 213 -4.12 5.67 -10.88
N HIS A 214 -4.80 5.49 -12.01
CA HIS A 214 -4.22 5.80 -13.32
C HIS A 214 -3.91 7.30 -13.45
N ALA A 215 -4.73 8.19 -12.89
CA ALA A 215 -4.46 9.62 -12.85
C ALA A 215 -3.27 9.96 -11.95
N LEU A 216 -3.15 9.35 -10.75
CA LEU A 216 -1.94 9.52 -9.92
C LEU A 216 -0.68 9.04 -10.64
N LEU A 217 -0.74 7.88 -11.29
CA LEU A 217 0.39 7.34 -12.06
C LEU A 217 0.77 8.22 -13.25
N ALA A 218 -0.21 8.88 -13.86
CA ALA A 218 -0.02 9.77 -14.99
C ALA A 218 0.31 11.23 -14.60
N SER A 219 0.26 11.56 -13.30
CA SER A 219 0.43 12.93 -12.82
C SER A 219 1.87 13.40 -12.94
N GLU A 220 2.07 14.60 -13.51
CA GLU A 220 3.41 15.13 -13.77
C GLU A 220 3.80 16.26 -12.83
N ASN A 221 2.81 17.01 -12.35
CA ASN A 221 3.01 18.19 -11.53
C ASN A 221 2.12 18.19 -10.27
N SER A 222 2.34 19.18 -9.41
CA SER A 222 1.61 19.34 -8.16
C SER A 222 0.12 19.61 -8.38
N LEU A 223 -0.25 20.30 -9.46
CA LEU A 223 -1.64 20.54 -9.83
C LEU A 223 -2.37 19.24 -10.18
N ASP A 224 -1.80 18.41 -11.06
CA ASP A 224 -2.35 17.09 -11.43
C ASP A 224 -2.67 16.25 -10.19
N ARG A 225 -1.70 16.15 -9.28
CA ARG A 225 -1.83 15.37 -8.04
C ARG A 225 -2.87 15.96 -7.09
N THR A 226 -2.93 17.28 -7.00
CA THR A 226 -3.96 17.99 -6.22
C THR A 226 -5.35 17.75 -6.81
N MET A 227 -5.48 17.71 -8.14
CA MET A 227 -6.73 17.40 -8.81
C MET A 227 -7.16 15.95 -8.61
N CYS A 228 -6.23 15.01 -8.49
CA CYS A 228 -6.55 13.66 -8.00
C CYS A 228 -7.12 13.68 -6.58
N ALA A 229 -6.61 14.53 -5.68
CA ALA A 229 -7.13 14.69 -4.32
C ALA A 229 -8.56 15.26 -4.31
N VAL A 230 -8.83 16.27 -5.15
CA VAL A 230 -10.17 16.83 -5.35
C VAL A 230 -11.13 15.77 -5.90
N PHE A 231 -10.71 15.00 -6.91
CA PHE A 231 -11.48 13.91 -7.47
C PHE A 231 -11.83 12.83 -6.44
N TYR A 232 -10.84 12.44 -5.63
CA TYR A 232 -11.03 11.52 -4.52
C TYR A 232 -12.07 12.04 -3.53
N LEU A 233 -11.93 13.28 -3.05
CA LEU A 233 -12.87 13.85 -2.09
C LEU A 233 -14.29 13.98 -2.64
N LYS A 234 -14.44 14.41 -3.90
CA LYS A 234 -15.73 14.53 -4.58
C LYS A 234 -16.49 13.21 -4.67
N ASN A 235 -15.76 12.10 -4.79
CA ASN A 235 -16.31 10.77 -5.02
C ASN A 235 -16.06 9.79 -3.87
N ARG A 236 -15.67 10.29 -2.69
CA ARG A 236 -15.11 9.49 -1.59
C ARG A 236 -16.05 8.37 -1.14
N GLU A 237 -17.35 8.63 -1.10
CA GLU A 237 -18.37 7.67 -0.66
C GLU A 237 -18.54 6.48 -1.62
N ARG A 238 -18.09 6.62 -2.88
CA ARG A 238 -18.18 5.60 -3.92
C ARG A 238 -16.88 4.81 -4.12
N ILE A 239 -15.80 5.19 -3.42
CA ILE A 239 -14.46 4.63 -3.62
C ILE A 239 -14.18 3.58 -2.54
N ASP A 240 -13.86 2.35 -2.97
CA ASP A 240 -13.32 1.32 -2.07
C ASP A 240 -11.84 1.62 -1.77
N ILE A 241 -11.56 2.09 -0.55
CA ILE A 241 -10.21 2.44 -0.08
C ILE A 241 -9.26 1.23 -0.10
N ALA A 242 -9.74 0.04 0.28
CA ALA A 242 -8.90 -1.17 0.33
C ALA A 242 -8.52 -1.62 -1.08
N LYS A 243 -9.45 -1.56 -2.04
CA LYS A 243 -9.18 -1.80 -3.45
C LYS A 243 -8.23 -0.75 -4.04
N THR A 244 -8.45 0.53 -3.76
CA THR A 244 -7.60 1.64 -4.21
C THR A 244 -6.17 1.48 -3.73
N ARG A 245 -5.96 1.16 -2.45
CA ARG A 245 -4.64 0.91 -1.87
C ARG A 245 -3.92 -0.28 -2.52
N ARG A 246 -4.64 -1.36 -2.83
CA ARG A 246 -4.10 -2.54 -3.55
C ARG A 246 -3.68 -2.18 -4.97
N LEU A 247 -4.48 -1.40 -5.69
CA LEU A 247 -4.15 -0.90 -7.03
C LEU A 247 -2.92 0.01 -7.00
N ALA A 248 -2.87 0.98 -6.07
CA ALA A 248 -1.74 1.88 -5.90
C ALA A 248 -0.43 1.13 -5.63
N ARG A 249 -0.47 0.09 -4.78
CA ARG A 249 0.68 -0.80 -4.54
C ARG A 249 1.10 -1.55 -5.80
N THR A 250 0.15 -2.10 -6.55
CA THR A 250 0.43 -2.88 -7.76
C THR A 250 1.04 -2.01 -8.87
N LEU A 251 0.62 -0.75 -8.96
CA LEU A 251 1.09 0.21 -9.96
C LEU A 251 2.31 1.04 -9.49
N GLY A 252 2.81 0.80 -8.29
CA GLY A 252 4.02 1.45 -7.77
C GLY A 252 3.83 2.90 -7.32
N VAL A 253 2.60 3.34 -7.07
CA VAL A 253 2.24 4.71 -6.66
C VAL A 253 1.64 4.77 -5.26
N LEU A 254 1.91 3.75 -4.42
CA LEU A 254 1.38 3.68 -3.05
C LEU A 254 1.78 4.89 -2.20
N ASP A 255 3.02 5.37 -2.32
CA ASP A 255 3.49 6.51 -1.53
C ASP A 255 2.72 7.79 -1.89
N LEU A 256 2.52 8.07 -3.18
CA LEU A 256 1.73 9.22 -3.64
C LEU A 256 0.25 9.10 -3.23
N TRP A 257 -0.30 7.88 -3.24
CA TRP A 257 -1.64 7.62 -2.74
C TRP A 257 -1.78 7.96 -1.25
N LEU A 258 -0.82 7.54 -0.42
CA LEU A 258 -0.83 7.83 1.01
C LEU A 258 -0.61 9.33 1.31
N ASP A 259 0.22 10.01 0.52
CA ASP A 259 0.38 11.46 0.61
C ASP A 259 -0.91 12.19 0.19
N LEU A 260 -1.62 11.71 -0.84
CA LEU A 260 -2.94 12.24 -1.22
C LEU A 260 -3.96 12.07 -0.09
N GLU A 261 -4.04 10.87 0.51
CA GLU A 261 -4.90 10.63 1.69
C GLU A 261 -4.55 11.61 2.83
N SER A 262 -3.26 11.86 3.03
CA SER A 262 -2.75 12.76 4.07
C SER A 262 -3.12 14.22 3.78
N LEU A 263 -2.98 14.68 2.53
CA LEU A 263 -3.46 15.99 2.08
C LEU A 263 -4.95 16.12 2.33
N CYS A 264 -5.76 15.15 1.91
CA CYS A 264 -7.20 15.18 2.15
C CYS A 264 -7.56 15.22 3.65
N ARG A 265 -6.65 14.76 4.51
CA ARG A 265 -6.78 14.76 5.97
C ARG A 265 -6.17 16.00 6.65
N GLY A 266 -5.50 16.89 5.93
CA GLY A 266 -4.73 17.97 6.53
C GLY A 266 -3.59 17.47 7.42
N ALA A 267 -3.04 16.30 7.10
CA ALA A 267 -1.91 15.71 7.79
C ALA A 267 -0.59 16.08 7.07
N PRO A 268 0.56 16.04 7.77
CA PRO A 268 1.86 16.30 7.15
C PRO A 268 2.13 15.36 5.97
N LEU A 269 2.62 15.93 4.87
CA LEU A 269 3.03 15.18 3.68
C LEU A 269 4.48 14.73 3.82
N ARG A 270 4.80 13.52 3.32
CA ARG A 270 6.18 13.08 3.24
C ARG A 270 6.98 13.95 2.26
N ARG A 271 6.34 14.40 1.19
CA ARG A 271 6.90 15.28 0.16
C ARG A 271 5.97 16.46 -0.08
N SER A 272 6.16 17.54 0.67
CA SER A 272 5.31 18.74 0.59
C SER A 272 5.27 19.38 -0.79
N GLY A 273 6.32 19.25 -1.60
CA GLY A 273 6.37 19.76 -2.97
C GLY A 273 5.60 18.93 -4.00
N ASP A 274 5.07 17.76 -3.63
CA ASP A 274 4.35 16.90 -4.57
C ASP A 274 2.90 17.37 -4.81
N PHE A 275 2.35 18.25 -3.98
CA PHE A 275 0.99 18.79 -4.09
C PHE A 275 1.02 20.32 -4.01
N LEU A 276 -0.08 20.97 -4.38
CA LEU A 276 -0.22 22.42 -4.21
C LEU A 276 -0.23 22.77 -2.71
N PRO A 277 0.17 23.99 -2.35
CA PRO A 277 0.01 24.50 -0.99
C PRO A 277 -1.42 24.34 -0.47
N TRP A 278 -1.56 24.16 0.84
CA TRP A 278 -2.85 23.89 1.49
C TRP A 278 -3.97 24.84 1.06
N GLN A 279 -3.68 26.14 1.04
CA GLN A 279 -4.66 27.17 0.71
C GLN A 279 -5.14 27.05 -0.73
N GLU A 280 -4.24 26.82 -1.68
CA GLU A 280 -4.58 26.61 -3.09
C GLU A 280 -5.38 25.32 -3.27
N PHE A 281 -5.05 24.25 -2.54
CA PHE A 281 -5.84 23.02 -2.56
C PHE A 281 -7.28 23.25 -2.09
N VAL A 282 -7.48 23.98 -0.98
CA VAL A 282 -8.82 24.33 -0.47
C VAL A 282 -9.60 25.13 -1.50
N GLU A 283 -8.98 26.15 -2.10
CA GLU A 283 -9.60 26.98 -3.14
C GLU A 283 -9.99 26.14 -4.36
N LYS A 284 -9.11 25.23 -4.82
CA LYS A 284 -9.42 24.30 -5.92
C LYS A 284 -10.56 23.37 -5.57
N ALA A 285 -10.58 22.79 -4.37
CA ALA A 285 -11.65 21.89 -3.93
C ALA A 285 -13.00 22.62 -3.90
N ALA A 286 -13.03 23.86 -3.41
CA ALA A 286 -14.24 24.67 -3.34
C ALA A 286 -14.88 24.92 -4.72
N VAL A 287 -14.09 25.10 -5.78
CA VAL A 287 -14.59 25.23 -7.17
C VAL A 287 -15.46 24.05 -7.59
N TYR A 288 -15.17 22.85 -7.10
CA TYR A 288 -15.94 21.64 -7.40
C TYR A 288 -16.99 21.31 -6.32
N GLY A 289 -17.31 22.27 -5.44
CA GLY A 289 -18.24 22.08 -4.33
C GLY A 289 -17.76 21.08 -3.29
N VAL A 290 -16.45 20.90 -3.16
CA VAL A 290 -15.83 20.08 -2.13
C VAL A 290 -15.33 21.00 -1.02
N GLU A 291 -15.97 20.93 0.14
CA GLU A 291 -15.54 21.70 1.30
C GLU A 291 -14.37 20.98 1.99
N VAL A 292 -13.20 21.60 1.97
CA VAL A 292 -12.01 21.14 2.69
C VAL A 292 -11.72 22.15 3.78
N ARG A 293 -11.77 21.69 5.03
CA ARG A 293 -11.41 22.53 6.17
C ARG A 293 -10.06 22.14 6.73
N PRO A 294 -9.25 23.12 7.16
CA PRO A 294 -8.11 22.81 8.00
C PRO A 294 -8.61 22.03 9.21
N PRO A 295 -7.91 20.96 9.63
CA PRO A 295 -8.26 20.31 10.88
C PRO A 295 -8.10 21.32 12.04
N GLY A 296 -8.84 21.12 13.12
CA GLY A 296 -8.82 22.04 14.25
C GLY A 296 -7.51 22.01 15.02
N GLY A 297 -7.13 23.16 15.58
CA GLY A 297 -5.95 23.31 16.44
C GLY A 297 -6.26 23.11 17.93
N LEU A 298 -5.22 23.12 18.77
CA LEU A 298 -5.38 22.98 20.22
C LEU A 298 -6.25 24.08 20.85
N GLU A 299 -6.16 25.31 20.36
CA GLU A 299 -6.96 26.44 20.86
C GLU A 299 -8.47 26.17 20.74
N GLU A 300 -8.90 25.68 19.58
CA GLU A 300 -10.31 25.31 19.32
C GLU A 300 -10.76 24.16 20.24
N VAL A 301 -9.88 23.17 20.48
CA VAL A 301 -10.14 22.07 21.43
C VAL A 301 -10.33 22.60 22.85
N TYR A 302 -9.46 23.50 23.31
CA TYR A 302 -9.57 24.10 24.64
C TYR A 302 -10.83 24.95 24.78
N GLU A 303 -11.19 25.72 23.75
CA GLU A 303 -12.40 26.52 23.74
C GLU A 303 -13.67 25.66 23.86
N VAL A 304 -13.72 24.53 23.14
CA VAL A 304 -14.81 23.55 23.27
C VAL A 304 -14.90 23.02 24.70
N PHE A 305 -13.80 22.56 25.29
CA PHE A 305 -13.81 22.02 26.65
C PHE A 305 -14.17 23.06 27.70
N GLN A 306 -13.72 24.31 27.55
CA GLN A 306 -14.07 25.39 28.47
C GLN A 306 -15.58 25.64 28.43
N LYS A 307 -16.16 25.80 27.24
CA LYS A 307 -17.60 26.03 27.07
C LYS A 307 -18.46 24.89 27.58
N VAL A 308 -18.01 23.64 27.41
CA VAL A 308 -18.66 22.47 28.01
C VAL A 308 -18.58 22.53 29.54
N GLY A 309 -17.41 22.83 30.10
CA GLY A 309 -17.19 22.93 31.54
C GLY A 309 -18.02 24.00 32.25
N GLU A 310 -18.36 25.09 31.54
CA GLU A 310 -19.26 26.14 32.01
C GLU A 310 -20.74 25.72 32.01
N LYS A 311 -21.13 24.82 31.10
CA LYS A 311 -22.53 24.40 30.90
C LYS A 311 -22.96 23.21 31.75
N ILE A 312 -22.05 22.27 32.02
CA ILE A 312 -22.40 21.06 32.78
C ILE A 312 -22.79 21.40 34.23
N LYS A 313 -23.76 20.66 34.77
CA LYS A 313 -24.34 20.95 36.09
C LYS A 313 -23.56 20.32 37.23
N ARG A 314 -22.91 19.17 36.99
CA ARG A 314 -22.13 18.40 37.97
C ARG A 314 -20.68 18.25 37.53
N LYS A 315 -19.81 17.80 38.46
CA LYS A 315 -18.42 17.49 38.14
C LYS A 315 -18.36 16.21 37.29
N ILE A 316 -17.68 16.26 36.14
CA ILE A 316 -17.55 15.13 35.20
C ILE A 316 -16.10 14.97 34.81
N SER A 317 -15.61 13.73 34.79
CA SER A 317 -14.31 13.37 34.23
C SER A 317 -14.49 12.77 32.83
N ILE A 318 -13.79 13.34 31.85
CA ILE A 318 -13.71 12.83 30.48
C ILE A 318 -12.29 12.39 30.16
N TYR A 319 -12.13 11.40 29.28
CA TYR A 319 -10.84 10.88 28.85
C TYR A 319 -10.62 11.19 27.38
N CYS A 320 -9.65 12.05 27.08
CA CYS A 320 -9.34 12.48 25.72
C CYS A 320 -8.19 11.65 25.15
N PHE A 321 -8.31 11.19 23.90
CA PHE A 321 -7.32 10.36 23.22
C PHE A 321 -7.20 10.71 21.73
N GLY A 322 -6.54 9.83 20.96
CA GLY A 322 -6.44 9.96 19.51
C GLY A 322 -5.61 11.16 19.05
N GLY A 323 -6.08 11.82 17.99
CA GLY A 323 -5.34 12.91 17.34
C GLY A 323 -5.11 14.12 18.26
N THR A 324 -6.03 14.37 19.20
CA THR A 324 -5.92 15.48 20.17
C THR A 324 -4.73 15.33 21.11
N VAL A 325 -4.49 14.12 21.62
CA VAL A 325 -3.31 13.84 22.45
C VAL A 325 -2.02 14.00 21.65
N MET A 326 -2.01 13.56 20.39
CA MET A 326 -0.85 13.74 19.52
C MET A 326 -0.53 15.22 19.28
N MET A 327 -1.55 16.08 19.18
CA MET A 327 -1.35 17.53 19.09
C MET A 327 -0.72 18.10 20.36
N LEU A 328 -1.23 17.72 21.53
CA LEU A 328 -0.67 18.15 22.82
C LEU A 328 0.78 17.71 23.02
N SER A 329 1.19 16.60 22.39
CA SER A 329 2.56 16.09 22.39
C SER A 329 3.44 16.70 21.29
N GLY A 330 2.94 17.63 20.48
CA GLY A 330 3.69 18.24 19.38
C GLY A 330 3.98 17.29 18.21
N LEU A 331 3.29 16.16 18.13
CA LEU A 331 3.45 15.15 17.07
C LEU A 331 2.51 15.41 15.88
N LYS A 332 1.56 16.34 16.05
CA LYS A 332 0.57 16.71 15.07
C LYS A 332 0.21 18.18 15.26
N GLU A 333 0.04 18.94 14.18
CA GLU A 333 -0.36 20.34 14.32
C GLU A 333 -1.87 20.50 14.47
N ARG A 334 -2.65 19.65 13.81
CA ARG A 334 -4.10 19.78 13.67
C ARG A 334 -4.79 18.40 13.64
N THR A 335 -6.01 18.30 14.18
CA THR A 335 -6.84 17.08 14.15
C THR A 335 -8.26 17.36 13.66
N LYS A 336 -8.89 16.39 12.98
CA LYS A 336 -10.27 16.56 12.47
C LYS A 336 -11.33 16.34 13.54
N ASP A 337 -10.97 15.56 14.55
CA ASP A 337 -11.83 14.96 15.54
C ASP A 337 -11.21 15.01 16.94
N ILE A 338 -12.08 15.21 17.92
CA ILE A 338 -11.80 15.10 19.34
C ILE A 338 -12.39 13.77 19.81
N ASP A 339 -11.53 12.80 20.11
CA ASP A 339 -11.93 11.50 20.63
C ASP A 339 -12.05 11.54 22.15
N LEU A 340 -13.25 11.27 22.68
CA LEU A 340 -13.58 11.33 24.10
C LEU A 340 -14.17 10.02 24.60
N ALA A 341 -13.74 9.54 25.76
CA ALA A 341 -14.38 8.46 26.49
C ALA A 341 -14.95 8.96 27.81
N VAL A 342 -16.11 8.45 28.18
CA VAL A 342 -16.78 8.70 29.46
C VAL A 342 -17.16 7.38 30.12
N GLU A 343 -17.12 7.34 31.45
CA GLU A 343 -17.33 6.09 32.21
C GLU A 343 -18.81 5.74 32.35
N GLY A 344 -19.67 6.74 32.55
CA GLY A 344 -21.09 6.56 32.83
C GLY A 344 -22.02 7.07 31.73
N VAL A 345 -23.16 6.40 31.57
CA VAL A 345 -24.24 6.84 30.67
C VAL A 345 -24.82 8.20 31.11
N GLU A 346 -24.80 8.50 32.40
CA GLU A 346 -25.22 9.81 32.90
C GLU A 346 -24.26 10.94 32.49
N ASP A 347 -22.95 10.71 32.58
CA ASP A 347 -21.94 11.68 32.14
C ASP A 347 -22.04 11.91 30.64
N PHE A 348 -22.24 10.83 29.89
CA PHE A 348 -22.49 10.88 28.46
C PHE A 348 -23.66 11.81 28.10
N ARG A 349 -24.82 11.65 28.77
CA ARG A 349 -26.01 12.47 28.52
C ARG A 349 -25.77 13.94 28.85
N GLU A 350 -25.12 14.22 29.97
CA GLU A 350 -24.84 15.60 30.41
C GLU A 350 -23.86 16.30 29.45
N ILE A 351 -22.81 15.61 29.00
CA ILE A 351 -21.86 16.12 28.00
C ILE A 351 -22.55 16.36 26.65
N CYS A 352 -23.35 15.41 26.16
CA CYS A 352 -24.09 15.57 24.91
C CYS A 352 -25.10 16.73 24.99
N GLY A 353 -25.76 16.91 26.14
CA GLY A 353 -26.64 18.06 26.39
C GLY A 353 -25.90 19.40 26.29
N ALA A 354 -24.75 19.51 26.98
CA ALA A 354 -23.91 20.70 26.94
C ALA A 354 -23.39 20.99 25.52
N LEU A 355 -22.97 19.96 24.77
CA LEU A 355 -22.55 20.10 23.37
C LEU A 355 -23.71 20.51 22.46
N GLY A 356 -24.91 19.97 22.67
CA GLY A 356 -26.11 20.35 21.93
C GLY A 356 -26.44 21.84 22.09
N GLU A 357 -26.31 22.38 23.30
CA GLU A 357 -26.45 23.83 23.55
C GLU A 357 -25.35 24.68 22.89
N LEU A 358 -24.20 24.08 22.56
CA LEU A 358 -23.14 24.72 21.76
C LEU A 358 -23.37 24.58 20.25
N GLY A 359 -24.50 24.01 19.83
CA GLY A 359 -24.89 23.89 18.42
C GLY A 359 -24.40 22.59 17.77
N TYR A 360 -23.81 21.66 18.51
CA TYR A 360 -23.48 20.33 17.99
C TYR A 360 -24.76 19.54 17.68
N ARG A 361 -24.69 18.71 16.64
CA ARG A 361 -25.77 17.81 16.24
C ARG A 361 -25.24 16.39 16.10
N PHE A 362 -26.07 15.41 16.42
CA PHE A 362 -25.76 14.01 16.15
C PHE A 362 -25.68 13.77 14.63
N LYS A 363 -24.62 13.10 14.21
CA LYS A 363 -24.53 12.55 12.86
C LYS A 363 -25.35 11.26 12.85
N SER A 364 -26.37 11.17 11.97
CA SER A 364 -27.26 10.00 11.87
C SER A 364 -26.47 8.67 11.82
N PRO A 365 -27.00 7.58 12.41
CA PRO A 365 -26.26 6.32 12.50
C PRO A 365 -25.99 5.80 11.09
N VAL A 366 -24.71 5.61 10.76
CA VAL A 366 -24.31 4.85 9.57
C VAL A 366 -24.54 3.39 9.91
N THR A 367 -25.50 2.77 9.23
CA THR A 367 -25.78 1.34 9.32
C THR A 367 -24.53 0.54 8.92
N ASN A 368 -24.05 -0.28 9.85
CA ASN A 368 -23.23 -1.49 9.69
C ASN A 368 -21.96 -1.37 8.81
N GLU A 369 -20.80 -1.17 9.46
CA GLU A 369 -19.57 -1.98 9.36
C GLU A 369 -18.32 -1.20 9.86
N GLY A 370 -18.02 -1.27 11.16
CA GLY A 370 -16.76 -0.77 11.75
C GLY A 370 -16.89 -0.36 13.24
N PRO A 371 -15.81 -0.20 14.03
CA PRO A 371 -15.89 0.15 15.44
C PRO A 371 -16.39 1.59 15.62
N GLU A 372 -17.71 1.75 15.77
CA GLU A 372 -18.37 3.05 15.91
C GLU A 372 -18.20 3.64 17.32
N PRO A 373 -18.08 4.97 17.45
CA PRO A 373 -18.36 5.71 18.68
C PRO A 373 -19.77 5.41 19.20
N SER A 374 -20.00 5.61 20.50
CA SER A 374 -21.37 5.57 21.04
C SER A 374 -22.24 6.63 20.37
N ASP A 375 -21.65 7.78 20.01
CA ASP A 375 -22.24 8.79 19.14
C ASP A 375 -21.17 9.68 18.48
N ILE A 376 -21.49 10.22 17.30
CA ILE A 376 -20.68 11.20 16.57
C ILE A 376 -21.41 12.53 16.56
N LEU A 377 -20.78 13.58 17.09
CA LEU A 377 -21.32 14.94 17.11
C LEU A 377 -20.57 15.84 16.13
N ILE A 378 -21.32 16.53 15.28
CA ILE A 378 -20.80 17.45 14.26
C ILE A 378 -21.25 18.89 14.55
N HIS A 379 -20.38 19.85 14.28
CA HIS A 379 -20.66 21.28 14.38
C HIS A 379 -20.23 21.99 13.09
N PRO A 380 -20.99 22.99 12.60
CA PRO A 380 -20.68 23.67 11.35
C PRO A 380 -19.42 24.52 11.39
N ASN A 381 -18.80 24.77 12.55
CA ASN A 381 -17.59 25.61 12.68
C ASN A 381 -16.54 25.06 13.67
N LEU A 382 -16.79 23.91 14.30
CA LEU A 382 -15.92 23.36 15.34
C LEU A 382 -15.56 21.90 15.02
N PRO A 383 -14.46 21.37 15.57
CA PRO A 383 -14.05 19.99 15.34
C PRO A 383 -15.16 18.99 15.66
N ARG A 384 -15.20 17.89 14.90
CA ARG A 384 -16.08 16.74 15.18
C ARG A 384 -15.71 16.16 16.54
N ILE A 385 -16.69 15.67 17.30
CA ILE A 385 -16.45 14.99 18.57
C ILE A 385 -16.98 13.57 18.47
N ASP A 386 -16.12 12.60 18.74
CA ASP A 386 -16.47 11.19 18.80
C ASP A 386 -16.50 10.78 20.28
N ILE A 387 -17.68 10.42 20.80
CA ILE A 387 -17.84 10.07 22.22
C ILE A 387 -18.08 8.57 22.38
N PHE A 388 -17.33 7.95 23.29
CA PHE A 388 -17.37 6.53 23.60
C PHE A 388 -17.82 6.31 25.05
N THR A 389 -18.75 5.37 25.26
CA THR A 389 -19.21 4.93 26.59
C THR A 389 -18.82 3.50 26.85
N GLY A 390 -18.08 3.24 27.94
CA GLY A 390 -17.69 1.90 28.35
C GLY A 390 -16.52 1.32 27.53
N ARG A 391 -16.69 1.07 26.23
CA ARG A 391 -15.64 0.55 25.34
C ARG A 391 -15.21 1.55 24.28
N ILE A 392 -13.91 1.69 24.10
CA ILE A 392 -13.25 2.42 23.03
C ILE A 392 -13.03 1.44 21.86
N CYS A 393 -13.42 1.86 20.65
CA CYS A 393 -13.29 1.05 19.44
C CYS A 393 -13.97 -0.34 19.51
N ARG A 394 -15.09 -0.47 20.26
CA ARG A 394 -15.86 -1.71 20.53
C ARG A 394 -15.12 -2.83 21.28
N VAL A 395 -13.79 -2.79 21.30
CA VAL A 395 -12.94 -3.85 21.83
C VAL A 395 -12.27 -3.43 23.11
N LEU A 396 -11.68 -2.23 23.20
CA LEU A 396 -10.80 -1.85 24.31
C LEU A 396 -11.52 -1.03 25.38
N GLY A 397 -10.99 -1.00 26.59
CA GLY A 397 -11.54 -0.27 27.73
C GLY A 397 -10.75 0.98 28.10
N LEU A 398 -11.13 1.59 29.22
CA LEU A 398 -10.29 2.53 29.96
C LEU A 398 -9.63 1.76 31.12
N THR A 399 -8.36 1.41 30.95
CA THR A 399 -7.63 0.63 31.95
C THR A 399 -7.12 1.48 33.12
N GLN A 400 -6.70 0.85 34.21
CA GLN A 400 -6.16 1.56 35.37
C GLN A 400 -4.87 2.30 35.02
N SER A 401 -3.94 1.64 34.31
CA SER A 401 -2.70 2.27 33.86
C SER A 401 -2.96 3.49 32.97
N MET A 402 -3.99 3.46 32.11
CA MET A 402 -4.37 4.63 31.30
C MET A 402 -4.83 5.79 32.19
N ARG A 403 -5.66 5.54 33.19
CA ARG A 403 -6.19 6.58 34.10
C ARG A 403 -5.09 7.22 34.95
N GLU A 404 -4.18 6.41 35.50
CA GLU A 404 -3.13 6.88 36.39
C GLU A 404 -2.05 7.69 35.67
N SER A 405 -1.78 7.34 34.41
CA SER A 405 -0.79 8.04 33.58
C SER A 405 -1.37 9.21 32.77
N ALA A 406 -2.68 9.43 32.82
CA ALA A 406 -3.32 10.52 32.10
C ALA A 406 -2.92 11.89 32.66
N ARG A 407 -2.66 12.84 31.77
CA ARG A 407 -2.43 14.25 32.14
C ARG A 407 -3.77 14.91 32.40
N LYS A 408 -3.98 15.38 33.64
CA LYS A 408 -5.23 16.00 34.08
C LYS A 408 -5.25 17.50 33.81
N PHE A 409 -6.40 18.00 33.41
CA PHE A 409 -6.66 19.43 33.23
C PHE A 409 -8.09 19.76 33.65
N CYS A 410 -8.25 20.73 34.56
CA CYS A 410 -9.56 21.08 35.11
C CYS A 410 -10.07 22.39 34.51
N LEU A 411 -11.28 22.35 33.96
CA LEU A 411 -12.01 23.48 33.37
C LEU A 411 -13.37 23.61 34.06
N GLY A 412 -13.38 24.34 35.19
CA GLY A 412 -14.57 24.45 36.04
C GLY A 412 -14.99 23.10 36.59
N LYS A 413 -16.18 22.62 36.19
CA LYS A 413 -16.71 21.31 36.59
C LYS A 413 -16.22 20.16 35.70
N LEU A 414 -15.55 20.45 34.60
CA LEU A 414 -15.06 19.44 33.67
C LEU A 414 -13.61 19.09 34.00
N GLU A 415 -13.33 17.82 34.25
CA GLU A 415 -11.98 17.29 34.37
C GLU A 415 -11.62 16.53 33.09
N VAL A 416 -10.66 17.07 32.33
CA VAL A 416 -10.17 16.46 31.09
C VAL A 416 -8.90 15.66 31.39
N ASN A 417 -8.96 14.36 31.15
CA ASN A 417 -7.86 13.41 31.35
C ASN A 417 -7.28 13.03 29.98
N PHE A 418 -6.16 13.62 29.59
CA PHE A 418 -5.48 13.28 28.33
C PHE A 418 -4.70 11.99 28.50
N LEU A 419 -5.09 10.94 27.76
CA LEU A 419 -4.46 9.62 27.84
C LEU A 419 -3.01 9.65 27.35
N PRO A 420 -2.15 8.74 27.83
CA PRO A 420 -0.76 8.64 27.39
C PRO A 420 -0.66 8.22 25.90
N LEU A 421 0.44 8.58 25.23
CA LEU A 421 0.68 8.21 23.82
C LEU A 421 0.73 6.69 23.62
N GLU A 422 1.09 5.95 24.66
CA GLU A 422 1.09 4.50 24.74
C GLU A 422 -0.31 3.91 24.53
N ALA A 423 -1.33 4.54 25.13
CA ALA A 423 -2.72 4.14 24.92
C ALA A 423 -3.14 4.45 23.48
N VAL A 424 -2.77 5.64 22.96
CA VAL A 424 -3.07 6.04 21.57
C VAL A 424 -2.44 5.07 20.57
N LEU A 425 -1.19 4.63 20.80
CA LEU A 425 -0.51 3.64 19.98
C LEU A 425 -1.27 2.31 19.97
N LEU A 426 -1.70 1.81 21.14
CA LEU A 426 -2.47 0.57 21.23
C LEU A 426 -3.81 0.67 20.50
N PHE A 427 -4.55 1.76 20.70
CA PHE A 427 -5.83 2.00 20.03
C PHE A 427 -5.69 1.97 18.51
N LYS A 428 -4.71 2.70 17.98
CA LYS A 428 -4.41 2.74 16.54
C LYS A 428 -3.95 1.39 15.99
N ALA A 429 -3.19 0.64 16.77
CA ALA A 429 -2.76 -0.71 16.39
C ALA A 429 -3.94 -1.69 16.29
N VAL A 430 -4.98 -1.53 17.11
CA VAL A 430 -6.18 -2.37 17.06
C VAL A 430 -7.15 -1.94 15.96
N THR A 431 -7.31 -0.64 15.69
CA THR A 431 -8.28 -0.15 14.69
C THR A 431 -7.82 -0.35 13.25
N GLY A 432 -6.53 -0.21 12.97
CA GLY A 432 -5.96 -0.39 11.62
C GLY A 432 -6.54 0.54 10.55
N ARG A 433 -7.08 1.72 10.94
CA ARG A 433 -7.75 2.64 10.01
C ARG A 433 -6.75 3.35 9.10
N GLU A 434 -7.28 3.96 8.05
CA GLU A 434 -6.56 4.83 7.14
C GLU A 434 -5.80 5.94 7.89
N GLY A 435 -4.48 5.98 7.72
CA GLY A 435 -3.61 6.96 8.38
C GLY A 435 -3.09 6.59 9.78
N ASP A 436 -3.64 5.56 10.42
CA ASP A 436 -3.19 5.14 11.76
C ASP A 436 -1.71 4.73 11.74
N LEU A 437 -1.24 4.12 10.65
CA LEU A 437 0.16 3.72 10.53
C LEU A 437 1.11 4.93 10.58
N SER A 438 0.79 6.02 9.87
CA SER A 438 1.60 7.25 9.89
C SER A 438 1.58 7.92 11.26
N ASP A 439 0.41 7.92 11.93
CA ASP A 439 0.29 8.45 13.28
C ASP A 439 1.13 7.60 14.27
N MET A 440 1.08 6.27 14.17
CA MET A 440 1.88 5.35 14.99
C MET A 440 3.39 5.48 14.70
N GLU A 441 3.80 5.71 13.46
CA GLU A 441 5.20 6.03 13.11
C GLU A 441 5.68 7.29 13.83
N ALA A 442 4.86 8.35 13.85
CA ALA A 442 5.18 9.58 14.58
C ALA A 442 5.31 9.34 16.08
N ILE A 443 4.41 8.54 16.67
CA ILE A 443 4.47 8.17 18.09
C ILE A 443 5.75 7.37 18.42
N ILE A 444 6.10 6.36 17.62
CA ILE A 444 7.28 5.51 17.87
C ILE A 444 8.59 6.29 17.72
N ARG A 445 8.63 7.28 16.81
CA ARG A 445 9.79 8.17 16.66
C ARG A 445 9.92 9.17 17.81
N SER A 446 8.87 9.36 18.59
CA SER A 446 8.87 10.19 19.80
C SER A 446 9.36 9.39 21.03
N LYS A 447 9.39 10.04 22.20
CA LYS A 447 9.77 9.40 23.45
C LYS A 447 8.57 8.69 24.08
N ILE A 448 8.45 7.38 23.84
CA ILE A 448 7.43 6.50 24.41
C ILE A 448 8.01 5.56 25.49
N ASP A 449 7.25 5.33 26.57
CA ASP A 449 7.53 4.34 27.61
C ASP A 449 6.91 2.98 27.26
N TRP A 450 7.73 2.11 26.68
CA TRP A 450 7.34 0.74 26.35
C TRP A 450 6.89 -0.10 27.55
N ARG A 451 7.29 0.23 28.79
CA ARG A 451 6.80 -0.47 29.98
C ARG A 451 5.35 -0.08 30.28
N LEU A 452 5.00 1.19 30.11
CA LEU A 452 3.62 1.65 30.23
C LEU A 452 2.75 1.04 29.12
N PHE A 453 3.23 1.04 27.87
CA PHE A 453 2.55 0.35 26.76
C PHE A 453 2.26 -1.12 27.10
N GLU A 454 3.25 -1.85 27.61
CA GLU A 454 3.06 -3.25 28.00
C GLU A 454 2.03 -3.40 29.12
N ARG A 455 2.05 -2.56 30.17
CA ARG A 455 1.03 -2.61 31.23
C ARG A 455 -0.37 -2.39 30.69
N ILE A 456 -0.55 -1.36 29.85
CA ILE A 456 -1.84 -1.07 29.21
C ILE A 456 -2.29 -2.25 28.36
N TYR A 457 -1.40 -2.79 27.52
CA TYR A 457 -1.68 -3.96 26.69
C TYR A 457 -2.15 -5.17 27.53
N TRP A 458 -1.47 -5.47 28.64
CA TRP A 458 -1.83 -6.61 29.48
C TRP A 458 -3.15 -6.41 30.22
N GLU A 459 -3.42 -5.21 30.75
CA GLU A 459 -4.71 -4.87 31.36
C GLU A 459 -5.88 -5.03 30.36
N GLU A 460 -5.67 -4.66 29.09
CA GLU A 460 -6.65 -4.90 28.03
C GLU A 460 -6.83 -6.39 27.73
N ILE A 461 -5.74 -7.16 27.62
CA ILE A 461 -5.82 -8.61 27.41
C ILE A 461 -6.62 -9.30 28.52
N GLU A 462 -6.43 -8.87 29.78
CA GLU A 462 -7.20 -9.38 30.93
C GLU A 462 -8.67 -8.96 30.88
N SER A 463 -8.96 -7.73 30.41
CA SER A 463 -10.31 -7.19 30.38
C SER A 463 -11.18 -7.75 29.26
N VAL A 464 -10.62 -7.88 28.05
CA VAL A 464 -11.40 -8.15 26.83
C VAL A 464 -10.97 -9.41 26.08
N GLY A 465 -9.90 -10.05 26.53
CA GLY A 465 -9.39 -11.31 25.99
C GLY A 465 -8.32 -11.14 24.90
N GLY A 466 -7.80 -12.26 24.42
CA GLY A 466 -6.62 -12.29 23.54
C GLY A 466 -6.87 -11.96 22.06
N GLN A 467 -8.10 -11.76 21.60
CA GLN A 467 -8.41 -11.74 20.16
C GLN A 467 -7.73 -10.61 19.38
N PHE A 468 -7.57 -9.43 19.98
CA PHE A 468 -6.95 -8.27 19.31
C PHE A 468 -5.41 -8.36 19.23
N CYS A 469 -4.79 -9.31 19.93
CA CYS A 469 -3.33 -9.38 20.03
C CYS A 469 -2.64 -9.58 18.68
N PHE A 470 -3.26 -10.33 17.76
CA PHE A 470 -2.71 -10.57 16.42
C PHE A 470 -2.65 -9.29 15.59
N THR A 471 -3.71 -8.45 15.65
CA THR A 471 -3.74 -7.16 14.96
C THR A 471 -2.67 -6.21 15.50
N VAL A 472 -2.47 -6.21 16.83
CA VAL A 472 -1.39 -5.42 17.45
C VAL A 472 -0.02 -5.94 17.03
N LEU A 473 0.20 -7.26 17.00
CA LEU A 473 1.45 -7.84 16.55
C LEU A 473 1.78 -7.42 15.12
N ASP A 474 0.83 -7.61 14.19
CA ASP A 474 0.98 -7.24 12.79
C ASP A 474 1.34 -5.75 12.65
N ALA A 475 0.64 -4.86 13.37
CA ALA A 475 0.91 -3.44 13.35
C ALA A 475 2.34 -3.11 13.85
N LEU A 476 2.77 -3.70 14.97
CA LEU A 476 4.10 -3.48 15.52
C LEU A 476 5.22 -4.04 14.61
N GLU A 477 5.03 -5.20 13.96
CA GLU A 477 5.99 -5.75 13.00
C GLU A 477 6.17 -4.81 11.80
N ILE A 478 5.06 -4.37 11.20
CA ILE A 478 5.06 -3.40 10.09
C ILE A 478 5.77 -2.11 10.51
N LEU A 479 5.49 -1.60 11.71
CA LEU A 479 6.11 -0.38 12.22
C LEU A 479 7.62 -0.55 12.42
N GLN A 480 8.07 -1.66 12.98
CA GLN A 480 9.51 -1.91 13.16
C GLN A 480 10.24 -2.00 11.82
N GLU A 481 9.65 -2.67 10.82
CA GLU A 481 10.22 -2.76 9.47
C GLU A 481 10.32 -1.37 8.81
N ARG A 482 9.25 -0.57 8.89
CA ARG A 482 9.17 0.73 8.21
C ARG A 482 9.99 1.82 8.86
N THR A 483 10.02 1.86 10.19
CA THR A 483 10.75 2.88 10.94
C THR A 483 12.21 2.52 11.15
N GLN A 484 12.60 1.26 10.88
CA GLN A 484 13.89 0.68 11.27
C GLN A 484 14.23 0.91 12.76
N THR A 485 13.21 1.15 13.59
CA THR A 485 13.34 1.42 15.02
C THR A 485 12.98 0.15 15.79
N ARG A 486 13.87 -0.28 16.68
CA ARG A 486 13.62 -1.45 17.53
C ARG A 486 12.43 -1.19 18.45
N ILE A 487 11.45 -2.09 18.45
CA ILE A 487 10.29 -2.05 19.34
C ILE A 487 10.50 -3.03 20.51
N PRO A 488 10.79 -2.56 21.74
CA PRO A 488 11.04 -3.42 22.90
C PRO A 488 9.89 -4.37 23.25
N ALA A 489 8.64 -3.89 23.13
CA ALA A 489 7.45 -4.68 23.47
C ALA A 489 7.17 -5.83 22.49
N LEU A 490 7.70 -5.76 21.26
CA LEU A 490 7.38 -6.68 20.17
C LEU A 490 7.63 -8.14 20.56
N ARG A 491 8.77 -8.42 21.23
CA ARG A 491 9.09 -9.79 21.65
C ARG A 491 8.09 -10.36 22.67
N ARG A 492 7.54 -9.51 23.56
CA ARG A 492 6.56 -9.94 24.57
C ARG A 492 5.19 -10.15 23.93
N VAL A 493 4.76 -9.24 23.06
CA VAL A 493 3.52 -9.36 22.29
C VAL A 493 3.55 -10.58 21.36
N PHE A 494 4.66 -10.81 20.66
CA PHE A 494 4.85 -12.01 19.83
C PHE A 494 4.70 -13.31 20.64
N ARG A 495 5.32 -13.38 21.82
CA ARG A 495 5.21 -14.56 22.69
C ARG A 495 3.76 -14.80 23.11
N HIS A 496 3.04 -13.74 23.47
CA HIS A 496 1.62 -13.81 23.79
C HIS A 496 0.81 -14.36 22.61
N CYS A 497 0.99 -13.80 21.41
CA CYS A 497 0.26 -14.22 20.21
C CYS A 497 0.53 -15.69 19.86
N LEU A 498 1.76 -16.16 20.06
CA LEU A 498 2.10 -17.56 19.86
C LEU A 498 1.37 -18.48 20.86
N GLU A 499 1.32 -18.10 22.14
CA GLU A 499 0.55 -18.83 23.15
C GLU A 499 -0.95 -18.82 22.82
N GLU A 500 -1.49 -17.68 22.41
CA GLU A 500 -2.89 -17.56 22.02
C GLU A 500 -3.21 -18.38 20.75
N GLY A 501 -2.31 -18.39 19.76
CA GLY A 501 -2.43 -19.24 18.58
C GLY A 501 -2.42 -20.74 18.91
N VAL A 502 -1.57 -21.16 19.86
CA VAL A 502 -1.57 -22.55 20.35
C VAL A 502 -2.89 -22.88 21.06
N ARG A 503 -3.38 -21.97 21.91
CA ARG A 503 -4.66 -22.12 22.61
C ARG A 503 -5.82 -22.30 21.62
N LEU A 504 -5.92 -21.42 20.62
CA LEU A 504 -6.93 -21.49 19.56
C LEU A 504 -6.82 -22.78 18.73
N ALA A 505 -5.61 -23.20 18.36
CA ALA A 505 -5.41 -24.45 17.62
C ALA A 505 -5.89 -25.69 18.41
N ILE A 506 -5.72 -25.69 19.74
CA ILE A 506 -6.24 -26.75 20.62
C ILE A 506 -7.77 -26.71 20.67
N GLU A 507 -8.37 -25.51 20.75
CA GLU A 507 -9.83 -25.34 20.68
C GLU A 507 -10.41 -25.81 19.33
N MET A 508 -9.67 -25.62 18.24
CA MET A 508 -9.98 -26.14 16.91
C MET A 508 -9.74 -27.66 16.78
N GLY A 509 -9.25 -28.33 17.82
CA GLY A 509 -9.12 -29.78 17.89
C GLY A 509 -7.72 -30.33 17.70
N ALA A 510 -6.66 -29.52 17.74
CA ALA A 510 -5.29 -30.02 17.79
C ALA A 510 -5.00 -30.71 19.12
N LYS A 511 -4.70 -32.01 19.08
CA LYS A 511 -4.51 -32.86 20.27
C LYS A 511 -3.05 -33.15 20.59
N SER A 512 -2.12 -32.71 19.75
CA SER A 512 -0.69 -32.97 19.94
C SER A 512 0.17 -31.89 19.29
N VAL A 513 1.44 -31.76 19.71
CA VAL A 513 2.36 -30.78 19.10
C VAL A 513 2.56 -31.02 17.59
N PRO A 514 2.69 -32.26 17.09
CA PRO A 514 2.71 -32.49 15.65
C PRO A 514 1.45 -32.01 14.92
N GLU A 515 0.27 -32.07 15.57
CA GLU A 515 -0.97 -31.54 14.99
C GLU A 515 -1.03 -30.01 15.04
N LEU A 516 -0.45 -29.36 16.05
CA LEU A 516 -0.32 -27.89 16.10
C LEU A 516 0.39 -27.35 14.86
N LYS A 517 1.37 -28.08 14.31
CA LYS A 517 2.08 -27.69 13.08
C LYS A 517 1.19 -27.61 11.84
N ARG A 518 -0.03 -28.17 11.87
CA ARG A 518 -1.02 -28.02 10.80
C ARG A 518 -1.71 -26.66 10.82
N TYR A 519 -1.71 -26.01 11.99
CA TYR A 519 -2.34 -24.70 12.21
C TYR A 519 -1.30 -23.58 12.28
N LEU A 520 -0.10 -23.88 12.80
CA LEU A 520 0.93 -22.90 13.15
C LEU A 520 2.28 -23.31 12.55
N ASP A 521 2.84 -22.46 11.70
CA ASP A 521 4.14 -22.69 11.07
C ASP A 521 5.31 -22.27 11.98
N PHE A 522 5.50 -23.01 13.08
CA PHE A 522 6.60 -22.79 14.03
C PHE A 522 7.40 -24.06 14.32
N PRO A 523 8.68 -23.93 14.71
CA PRO A 523 9.49 -25.07 15.14
C PRO A 523 8.84 -25.82 16.31
N GLU A 524 8.94 -27.15 16.30
CA GLU A 524 8.28 -28.01 17.29
C GLU A 524 8.69 -27.68 18.73
N MET A 525 9.97 -27.36 18.94
CA MET A 525 10.48 -26.94 20.25
C MET A 525 9.84 -25.64 20.75
N THR A 526 9.53 -24.72 19.85
CA THR A 526 8.85 -23.46 20.19
C THR A 526 7.42 -23.75 20.61
N LEU A 527 6.70 -24.56 19.82
CA LEU A 527 5.33 -24.99 20.15
C LEU A 527 5.27 -25.74 21.48
N ARG A 528 6.23 -26.65 21.74
CA ARG A 528 6.36 -27.35 23.03
C ARG A 528 6.51 -26.40 24.21
N ARG A 529 7.34 -25.36 24.08
CA ARG A 529 7.53 -24.34 25.13
C ARG A 529 6.23 -23.58 25.41
N SER A 530 5.51 -23.16 24.37
CA SER A 530 4.22 -22.49 24.52
C SER A 530 3.17 -23.41 25.16
N VAL A 531 3.11 -24.68 24.78
CA VAL A 531 2.23 -25.68 25.41
C VAL A 531 2.53 -25.83 26.91
N ILE A 532 3.80 -25.95 27.29
CA ILE A 532 4.19 -26.06 28.71
C ILE A 532 3.82 -24.79 29.48
N SER A 533 4.09 -23.61 28.89
CA SER A 533 3.73 -22.31 29.46
C SER A 533 2.22 -22.19 29.72
N LEU A 534 1.40 -22.52 28.71
CA LEU A 534 -0.06 -22.50 28.80
C LEU A 534 -0.60 -23.51 29.83
N ALA A 535 0.01 -24.69 29.92
CA ALA A 535 -0.39 -25.70 30.90
C ALA A 535 -0.06 -25.25 32.34
N HIS A 536 1.11 -24.65 32.55
CA HIS A 536 1.47 -24.06 33.85
C HIS A 536 0.55 -22.90 34.23
N ALA A 537 0.09 -22.12 33.25
CA ALA A 537 -0.86 -21.04 33.44
C ALA A 537 -2.33 -21.52 33.58
N GLY A 538 -2.59 -22.84 33.53
CA GLY A 538 -3.94 -23.40 33.62
C GLY A 538 -4.84 -23.11 32.41
N LYS A 539 -4.29 -22.57 31.31
CA LYS A 539 -5.05 -22.20 30.10
C LYS A 539 -5.35 -23.40 29.20
N ILE A 540 -4.63 -24.50 29.37
CA ILE A 540 -4.85 -25.79 28.70
C ILE A 540 -4.56 -26.94 29.68
N ARG A 541 -5.00 -28.15 29.34
CA ARG A 541 -4.68 -29.36 30.10
C ARG A 541 -3.83 -30.33 29.30
N LEU A 542 -2.96 -31.04 29.99
CA LEU A 542 -2.13 -32.10 29.44
C LEU A 542 -2.56 -33.43 30.03
N ILE A 543 -3.06 -34.35 29.20
CA ILE A 543 -3.40 -35.72 29.64
C ILE A 543 -2.39 -36.70 29.06
N ARG A 544 -1.85 -37.58 29.89
CA ARG A 544 -0.95 -38.64 29.43
C ARG A 544 -1.77 -39.85 28.99
N ARG A 545 -1.77 -40.16 27.69
CA ARG A 545 -2.30 -41.41 27.14
C ARG A 545 -1.15 -42.28 26.66
N GLY A 546 -0.71 -43.22 27.51
CA GLY A 546 0.45 -44.08 27.23
C GLY A 546 1.76 -43.29 27.10
N ARG A 547 2.41 -43.38 25.93
CA ARG A 547 3.65 -42.64 25.61
C ARG A 547 3.41 -41.23 25.03
N ARG A 548 2.16 -40.81 24.81
CA ARG A 548 1.83 -39.52 24.20
C ARG A 548 1.15 -38.59 25.19
N LEU A 549 1.46 -37.29 25.08
CA LEU A 549 0.75 -36.21 25.76
C LEU A 549 -0.35 -35.71 24.82
N GLU A 550 -1.58 -35.75 25.29
CA GLU A 550 -2.75 -35.19 24.63
C GLU A 550 -3.01 -33.78 25.17
N LEU A 551 -3.23 -32.84 24.25
CA LEU A 551 -3.55 -31.45 24.53
C LEU A 551 -5.07 -31.29 24.55
N LEU A 552 -5.61 -30.68 25.61
CA LEU A 552 -7.04 -30.39 25.73
C LEU A 552 -7.25 -28.92 26.13
N PRO A 553 -8.37 -28.31 25.73
CA PRO A 553 -8.78 -27.01 26.27
C PRO A 553 -8.89 -27.06 27.80
N ALA A 554 -8.76 -25.90 28.44
CA ALA A 554 -9.19 -25.75 29.82
C ALA A 554 -10.69 -26.08 29.93
N GLU A 555 -11.13 -26.63 31.07
CA GLU A 555 -12.57 -26.80 31.31
C GLU A 555 -13.22 -25.42 31.29
N SER A 556 -14.23 -25.24 30.43
CA SER A 556 -15.04 -24.03 30.46
C SER A 556 -15.68 -23.95 31.84
N ALA A 557 -15.46 -22.83 32.54
CA ALA A 557 -16.38 -22.43 33.59
C ALA A 557 -17.74 -22.22 32.91
N VAL A 558 -18.56 -23.27 32.85
CA VAL A 558 -19.98 -23.14 32.55
C VAL A 558 -20.49 -22.11 33.57
N PRO A 559 -21.08 -20.98 33.14
CA PRO A 559 -21.77 -20.12 34.07
C PRO A 559 -22.81 -21.01 34.73
N LYS A 560 -22.75 -21.17 36.07
CA LYS A 560 -23.90 -21.69 36.79
C LYS A 560 -25.07 -20.78 36.42
N ALA A 561 -26.09 -21.40 35.81
CA ALA A 561 -27.32 -20.76 35.36
C ALA A 561 -27.96 -19.93 36.48
#